data_AF-A0AAV3F524-F1
#
_entry.id   AF-A0AAV3F524-F1
#
_cell.length_a   1.000
_cell.length_b   1.000
_cell.length_c   1.000
_cell.angle_alpha   90.00
_cell.angle_beta   90.00
_cell.angle_gamma   90.00
#
_symmetry.space_group_name_H-M   'P 1'
#
loop_
_entity.id
_entity.type
_entity.pdbx_description
1 polymer ?
#
loop_
_entity_poly.entity_id
_entity_poly.type
_entity_poly.pdbx_seq_one_letter_code
_entity_poly.pdbx_strand_id
1 'polypeptide(L)'
;MITEVKVYYAKDIRVILQGRTFKEAMELIWTAEPFAKYTPLKMVFTATGQVFFLDPLAHSKYAKGDITQEELLRLTGCDDIYRNKVEVRTPDFYTVPKGKIWLSKKKTLHLVNHPNITTPLDLEVFELVEPDVFPKETYLKG
;
A
#
# COMPACT_ATOMS: atom_id res chain seq x y z
N MET A 1 -16.26 8.91 11.22
CA MET A 1 -15.06 8.77 12.08
C MET A 1 -13.94 9.53 11.43
N ILE A 2 -13.29 10.44 12.16
CA ILE A 2 -12.12 11.17 11.68
C ILE A 2 -10.92 10.22 11.79
N THR A 3 -10.16 10.08 10.72
CA THR A 3 -9.02 9.18 10.61
C THR A 3 -7.76 9.99 10.39
N GLU A 4 -6.74 9.72 11.19
CA GLU A 4 -5.38 10.14 10.89
C GLU A 4 -4.66 8.98 10.19
N VAL A 5 -4.15 9.25 8.98
CA VAL A 5 -3.50 8.24 8.15
C VAL A 5 -2.21 8.80 7.56
N LYS A 6 -1.16 7.98 7.59
CA LYS A 6 0.09 8.22 6.86
C LYS A 6 -0.02 7.53 5.51
N VAL A 7 0.27 8.26 4.44
CA VAL A 7 0.23 7.76 3.07
C VAL A 7 1.65 7.79 2.51
N TYR A 8 2.08 6.66 1.98
CA TYR A 8 3.40 6.48 1.38
C TYR A 8 3.20 6.34 -0.13
N TYR A 9 3.80 7.25 -0.88
CA TYR A 9 3.85 7.24 -2.32
C TYR A 9 5.21 6.76 -2.78
N ALA A 10 5.32 6.36 -4.05
CA ALA A 10 6.60 6.07 -4.65
C ALA A 10 7.55 7.28 -4.61
N LYS A 11 8.87 7.01 -4.59
CA LYS A 11 9.95 8.01 -4.54
C LYS A 11 10.06 8.73 -3.20
N ASP A 12 9.90 8.00 -2.09
CA ASP A 12 10.11 8.51 -0.73
C ASP A 12 9.18 9.67 -0.32
N ILE A 13 8.01 9.78 -0.97
CA ILE A 13 7.03 10.82 -0.69
C ILE A 13 6.05 10.33 0.36
N ARG A 14 5.91 11.12 1.42
CA ARG A 14 5.07 10.78 2.58
C ARG A 14 4.16 11.95 2.93
N VAL A 15 2.89 11.63 3.14
CA VAL A 15 1.84 12.61 3.43
C VAL A 15 1.06 12.15 4.65
N ILE A 16 0.82 13.05 5.58
CA ILE A 16 -0.08 12.78 6.71
C ILE A 16 -1.40 13.51 6.44
N LEU A 17 -2.49 12.75 6.44
CA LEU A 17 -3.85 13.27 6.36
C LEU A 17 -4.47 13.23 7.76
N GLN A 18 -4.95 14.37 8.23
CA GLN A 18 -5.57 14.57 9.54
C GLN A 18 -6.93 15.24 9.38
N GLY A 19 -7.86 14.98 10.30
CA GLY A 19 -9.14 15.69 10.33
C GLY A 19 -10.13 15.30 9.22
N ARG A 20 -9.89 14.20 8.51
CA ARG A 20 -10.72 13.73 7.39
C ARG A 20 -11.47 12.44 7.74
N THR A 21 -12.63 12.25 7.15
CA THR A 21 -13.28 10.95 7.10
C THR A 21 -12.50 9.99 6.20
N PHE A 22 -12.74 8.68 6.35
CA PHE A 22 -12.10 7.67 5.50
C PHE A 22 -12.36 7.93 4.01
N LYS A 23 -13.60 8.28 3.64
CA LYS A 23 -13.97 8.56 2.25
C LYS A 23 -13.21 9.76 1.69
N GLU A 24 -13.17 10.88 2.43
CA GLU A 24 -12.41 12.07 2.03
C GLU A 24 -10.91 11.78 1.93
N ALA A 25 -10.35 11.01 2.87
CA ALA A 25 -8.95 10.61 2.82
C ALA A 25 -8.65 9.79 1.56
N MET A 26 -9.51 8.81 1.23
CA MET A 26 -9.38 8.04 -0.01
C MET A 26 -9.45 8.92 -1.25
N GLU A 27 -10.40 9.84 -1.34
CA GLU A 27 -10.50 10.77 -2.49
C GLU A 27 -9.23 11.63 -2.63
N LEU A 28 -8.73 12.19 -1.53
CA LEU A 28 -7.53 13.04 -1.52
C LEU A 28 -6.27 12.28 -1.93
N ILE A 29 -6.12 11.02 -1.52
CA ILE A 29 -4.94 10.19 -1.85
C ILE A 29 -4.68 10.16 -3.35
N TRP A 30 -5.74 10.13 -4.17
CA TRP A 30 -5.66 9.99 -5.63
C TRP A 30 -5.78 11.31 -6.38
N THR A 31 -6.29 12.38 -5.76
CA THR A 31 -6.65 13.63 -6.47
C THR A 31 -5.91 14.87 -5.97
N ALA A 32 -5.32 14.84 -4.77
CA ALA A 32 -4.69 16.02 -4.19
C ALA A 32 -3.35 16.33 -4.88
N GLU A 33 -3.25 17.50 -5.51
CA GLU A 33 -1.98 18.07 -5.94
C GLU A 33 -1.14 18.53 -4.72
N PRO A 34 0.20 18.46 -4.78
CA PRO A 34 1.04 18.00 -5.89
C PRO A 34 1.24 16.47 -5.95
N PHE A 35 0.48 15.70 -5.17
CA PHE A 35 0.76 14.28 -4.91
C PHE A 35 0.08 13.33 -5.90
N ALA A 36 -1.00 13.75 -6.55
CA ALA A 36 -1.77 12.95 -7.52
C ALA A 36 -0.92 12.39 -8.68
N LYS A 37 0.22 13.03 -9.00
CA LYS A 37 1.18 12.56 -10.02
C LYS A 37 2.06 11.40 -9.57
N TYR A 38 2.06 11.03 -8.29
CA TYR A 38 2.83 9.93 -7.74
C TYR A 38 1.93 8.74 -7.44
N THR A 39 2.44 7.53 -7.63
CA THR A 39 1.70 6.31 -7.32
C THR A 39 1.63 6.11 -5.80
N PRO A 40 0.43 6.13 -5.19
CA PRO A 40 0.29 5.74 -3.80
C PRO A 40 0.57 4.25 -3.64
N LEU A 41 1.27 3.88 -2.57
CA LEU A 41 1.71 2.49 -2.32
C LEU A 41 0.97 1.91 -1.13
N LYS A 42 1.04 2.57 0.04
CA LYS A 42 0.34 2.13 1.25
C LYS A 42 -0.21 3.30 2.04
N MET A 43 -1.24 3.01 2.81
CA MET A 43 -1.70 3.85 3.91
C MET A 43 -1.52 3.10 5.23
N VAL A 44 -1.20 3.84 6.29
CA VAL A 44 -1.06 3.33 7.65
C VAL A 44 -1.95 4.17 8.55
N PHE A 45 -2.88 3.52 9.25
CA PHE A 45 -3.69 4.20 10.27
C PHE A 45 -2.82 4.45 11.49
N THR A 46 -2.65 5.71 11.89
CA THR A 46 -1.72 6.03 12.99
C THR A 46 -2.21 5.51 14.33
N ALA A 47 -3.52 5.43 14.53
CA ALA A 47 -4.13 4.94 15.77
C ALA A 47 -3.95 3.43 15.98
N THR A 48 -3.93 2.63 14.90
CA THR A 48 -3.92 1.16 14.99
C THR A 48 -2.64 0.53 14.45
N GLY A 49 -1.83 1.28 13.70
CA GLY A 49 -0.68 0.77 12.95
C GLY A 49 -1.07 -0.12 11.77
N GLN A 50 -2.36 -0.27 11.46
CA GLN A 50 -2.81 -1.15 10.38
C GLN A 50 -2.38 -0.62 9.01
N VAL A 51 -1.81 -1.50 8.20
CA VAL A 51 -1.28 -1.20 6.87
C VAL A 51 -2.24 -1.69 5.79
N PHE A 52 -2.51 -0.83 4.82
CA PHE A 52 -3.35 -1.15 3.67
C PHE A 52 -2.64 -0.77 2.38
N PHE A 53 -2.62 -1.71 1.43
CA PHE A 53 -2.14 -1.45 0.08
C PHE A 53 -3.13 -0.56 -0.68
N LEU A 54 -2.62 0.48 -1.35
CA LEU A 54 -3.44 1.40 -2.12
C LEU A 54 -3.65 0.86 -3.54
N ASP A 55 -4.48 -0.18 -3.65
CA ASP A 55 -4.86 -0.80 -4.92
C ASP A 55 -5.81 0.13 -5.73
N PRO A 56 -5.40 0.61 -6.93
CA PRO A 56 -6.24 1.47 -7.76
C PRO A 56 -7.59 0.82 -8.14
N LEU A 57 -7.61 -0.51 -8.36
CA LEU A 57 -8.82 -1.23 -8.78
C LEU A 57 -9.79 -1.37 -7.61
N ALA A 58 -9.29 -1.75 -6.43
CA ALA A 58 -10.12 -1.84 -5.23
C ALA A 58 -10.68 -0.46 -4.85
N HIS A 59 -9.86 0.59 -4.93
CA HIS A 59 -10.33 1.96 -4.72
C HIS A 59 -11.41 2.36 -5.73
N SER A 60 -11.21 2.08 -7.02
CA SER A 60 -12.22 2.41 -8.05
C SER A 60 -13.57 1.74 -7.77
N LYS A 61 -13.56 0.48 -7.33
CA LYS A 61 -14.77 -0.24 -6.92
C LYS A 61 -15.43 0.41 -5.70
N TYR A 62 -14.65 0.79 -4.69
CA TYR A 62 -15.16 1.49 -3.51
C TYR A 62 -15.78 2.85 -3.87
N ALA A 63 -15.11 3.63 -4.71
CA ALA A 63 -15.58 4.94 -5.16
C ALA A 63 -16.91 4.87 -5.94
N LYS A 64 -17.14 3.78 -6.68
CA LYS A 64 -18.40 3.50 -7.38
C LYS A 64 -19.50 2.94 -6.47
N GLY A 65 -19.16 2.57 -5.23
CA GLY A 65 -20.07 1.90 -4.30
C GLY A 65 -20.24 0.40 -4.56
N ASP A 66 -19.38 -0.21 -5.39
CA ASP A 66 -19.42 -1.65 -5.71
C ASP A 66 -18.97 -2.52 -4.52
N ILE A 67 -18.15 -1.96 -3.63
CA ILE A 67 -17.70 -2.59 -2.39
C ILE A 67 -17.83 -1.61 -1.23
N THR A 68 -18.07 -2.16 -0.04
CA THR A 68 -18.10 -1.42 1.22
C THR A 68 -16.69 -1.04 1.69
N GLN A 69 -16.61 -0.15 2.69
CA GLN A 69 -15.34 0.17 3.35
C GLN A 69 -14.73 -1.07 4.01
N GLU A 70 -15.54 -1.92 4.65
CA GLU A 70 -15.05 -3.14 5.29
C GLU A 70 -14.42 -4.11 4.28
N GLU A 71 -15.07 -4.29 3.13
CA GLU A 71 -14.55 -5.12 2.05
C GLU A 71 -13.26 -4.56 1.47
N LEU A 72 -13.17 -3.24 1.26
CA LEU A 72 -11.95 -2.58 0.82
C LEU A 72 -10.80 -2.89 1.80
N LEU A 73 -11.00 -2.63 3.09
CA LEU A 73 -9.99 -2.86 4.13
C LEU A 73 -9.58 -4.34 4.20
N ARG A 74 -10.52 -5.27 4.04
CA ARG A 74 -10.23 -6.70 4.02
C ARG A 74 -9.41 -7.13 2.80
N LEU A 75 -9.69 -6.55 1.62
CA LEU A 75 -8.99 -6.87 0.38
C LEU A 75 -7.54 -6.33 0.40
N THR A 76 -7.37 -5.11 0.88
CA THR A 76 -6.10 -4.38 0.82
C THR A 76 -5.23 -4.49 2.07
N GLY A 77 -5.80 -4.98 3.18
CA GLY A 77 -5.07 -5.16 4.44
C GLY A 77 -3.89 -6.12 4.28
N CYS A 78 -2.74 -5.71 4.82
CA CYS A 78 -1.49 -6.47 4.80
C CYS A 78 -0.65 -6.13 6.03
N ASP A 79 0.36 -6.96 6.32
CA ASP A 79 1.33 -6.66 7.38
C ASP A 79 2.29 -5.57 6.91
N ASP A 80 2.76 -5.67 5.67
CA ASP A 80 3.64 -4.71 5.02
C ASP A 80 3.76 -4.97 3.51
N ILE A 81 4.46 -4.09 2.80
CA ILE A 81 4.68 -4.18 1.36
C ILE A 81 6.16 -4.34 1.04
N TYR A 82 6.49 -5.30 0.18
CA TYR A 82 7.85 -5.61 -0.21
C TYR A 82 8.05 -5.47 -1.72
N ARG A 83 9.31 -5.29 -2.12
CA ARG A 83 9.74 -5.29 -3.52
C ARG A 83 10.87 -6.29 -3.70
N ASN A 84 10.84 -7.09 -4.76
CA ASN A 84 11.96 -7.98 -5.06
C ASN A 84 13.12 -7.21 -5.70
N LYS A 85 14.31 -7.37 -5.13
CA LYS A 85 15.59 -6.79 -5.58
C LYS A 85 16.22 -7.58 -6.73
N VAL A 86 15.79 -8.82 -6.91
CA VAL A 86 16.25 -9.76 -7.94
C VAL A 86 15.05 -10.44 -8.61
N GLU A 87 15.28 -11.10 -9.74
CA GLU A 87 14.28 -11.98 -10.34
C GLU A 87 13.91 -13.10 -9.36
N VAL A 88 12.61 -13.37 -9.19
CA VAL A 88 12.11 -14.42 -8.30
C VAL A 88 11.53 -15.53 -9.16
N ARG A 89 12.02 -16.75 -8.97
CA ARG A 89 11.41 -17.95 -9.54
C ARG A 89 10.58 -18.62 -8.47
N THR A 90 9.29 -18.74 -8.72
CA THR A 90 8.37 -19.42 -7.81
C THR A 90 8.38 -20.93 -8.07
N PRO A 91 7.90 -21.75 -7.12
CA PRO A 91 7.93 -23.22 -7.25
C PRO A 91 7.19 -23.78 -8.48
N ASP A 92 6.24 -23.03 -9.03
CA ASP A 92 5.48 -23.34 -10.26
C ASP A 92 6.19 -22.86 -11.54
N PHE A 93 7.49 -22.56 -11.47
CA PHE A 93 8.33 -22.06 -12.56
C PHE A 93 7.90 -20.70 -13.14
N TYR A 94 6.98 -19.99 -12.48
CA TYR A 94 6.70 -18.62 -12.85
C TYR A 94 7.89 -17.72 -12.48
N THR A 95 8.26 -16.85 -13.42
CA THR A 95 9.39 -15.95 -13.26
C THR A 95 8.88 -14.53 -13.08
N VAL A 96 9.09 -13.98 -11.89
CA VAL A 96 8.72 -12.61 -11.54
C VAL A 96 9.94 -11.71 -11.73
N PRO A 97 9.89 -10.74 -12.66
CA PRO A 97 11.01 -9.84 -12.89
C PRO A 97 11.28 -8.97 -11.67
N LYS A 98 12.51 -8.45 -11.56
CA LYS A 98 12.92 -7.50 -10.52
C LYS A 98 11.95 -6.30 -10.42
N GLY A 99 11.74 -5.82 -9.20
CA GLY A 99 11.04 -4.56 -8.92
C GLY A 99 9.53 -4.66 -8.81
N LYS A 100 8.97 -5.87 -8.79
CA LYS A 100 7.54 -6.11 -8.56
C LYS A 100 7.19 -5.99 -7.08
N ILE A 101 5.94 -5.63 -6.82
CA ILE A 101 5.43 -5.37 -5.48
C ILE A 101 4.71 -6.61 -4.94
N TRP A 102 4.92 -6.88 -3.65
CA TRP A 102 4.39 -8.03 -2.95
C TRP A 102 3.76 -7.60 -1.63
N LEU A 103 2.63 -8.20 -1.28
CA LEU A 103 1.93 -7.95 -0.03
C LEU A 103 2.30 -9.03 0.98
N SER A 104 2.77 -8.64 2.16
CA SER A 104 3.00 -9.57 3.26
C SER A 104 1.70 -9.85 3.99
N LYS A 105 1.36 -11.13 4.15
CA LYS A 105 0.25 -11.61 4.99
C LYS A 105 0.73 -12.82 5.78
N LYS A 106 0.82 -12.69 7.10
CA LYS A 106 1.29 -13.75 8.02
C LYS A 106 2.66 -14.32 7.61
N LYS A 107 3.60 -13.44 7.21
CA LYS A 107 4.95 -13.77 6.72
C LYS A 107 5.02 -14.47 5.35
N THR A 108 3.92 -14.57 4.62
CA THR A 108 3.89 -15.00 3.22
C THR A 108 3.75 -13.78 2.32
N LEU A 109 4.56 -13.69 1.28
CA LEU A 109 4.47 -12.67 0.25
C LEU A 109 3.54 -13.12 -0.87
N HIS A 110 2.60 -12.27 -1.24
CA HIS A 110 1.66 -12.46 -2.35
C HIS A 110 1.96 -11.43 -3.44
N LEU A 111 2.19 -11.88 -4.68
CA LEU A 111 2.46 -10.97 -5.79
C LEU A 111 1.22 -10.11 -6.10
N VAL A 112 1.40 -8.80 -6.17
CA VAL A 112 0.34 -7.89 -6.60
C VAL A 112 -0.07 -8.22 -8.04
N ASN A 113 -1.38 -8.20 -8.32
CA ASN A 113 -2.04 -8.64 -9.57
C ASN A 113 -2.06 -10.15 -9.85
N HIS A 114 -1.30 -10.96 -9.10
CA HIS A 114 -1.30 -12.42 -9.22
C HIS A 114 -1.28 -13.07 -7.82
N PRO A 115 -2.35 -12.95 -7.03
CA PRO A 115 -2.35 -13.31 -5.60
C PRO A 115 -2.10 -14.80 -5.31
N ASN A 116 -2.27 -15.67 -6.32
CA ASN A 116 -1.95 -17.10 -6.24
C ASN A 116 -0.44 -17.37 -6.25
N ILE A 117 0.36 -16.42 -6.74
CA ILE A 117 1.81 -16.51 -6.77
C ILE A 117 2.32 -16.05 -5.40
N THR A 118 2.95 -16.97 -4.68
CA THR A 118 3.38 -16.76 -3.30
C THR A 118 4.81 -17.23 -3.06
N THR A 119 5.45 -16.65 -2.05
CA THR A 119 6.78 -17.04 -1.59
C THR A 119 6.95 -16.65 -0.11
N PRO A 120 7.77 -17.37 0.67
CA PRO A 120 8.18 -16.87 1.98
C PRO A 120 8.95 -15.54 1.83
N LEU A 121 8.90 -14.71 2.88
CA LEU A 121 9.71 -13.50 2.97
C LEU A 121 11.19 -13.87 3.16
N ASP A 122 12.03 -13.43 2.23
CA ASP A 122 13.49 -13.51 2.29
C ASP A 122 14.07 -12.10 2.10
N LEU A 123 14.73 -11.55 3.13
CA LEU A 123 15.27 -10.18 3.11
C LEU A 123 16.52 -10.04 2.23
N GLU A 124 17.14 -11.13 1.77
CA GLU A 124 18.19 -11.08 0.75
C GLU A 124 17.59 -10.83 -0.64
N VAL A 125 16.38 -11.35 -0.88
CA VAL A 125 15.64 -11.22 -2.15
C VAL A 125 14.73 -10.00 -2.17
N PHE A 126 14.13 -9.66 -1.03
CA PHE A 126 13.11 -8.62 -0.89
C PHE A 126 13.60 -7.44 -0.06
N GLU A 127 13.10 -6.26 -0.37
CA GLU A 127 13.26 -5.04 0.43
C GLU A 127 11.91 -4.49 0.84
N LEU A 128 11.84 -3.91 2.04
CA LEU A 128 10.64 -3.26 2.54
C LEU A 128 10.40 -1.98 1.72
N VAL A 129 9.18 -1.83 1.19
CA VAL A 129 8.80 -0.65 0.42
C VAL A 129 8.41 0.47 1.37
N GLU A 130 9.09 1.60 1.21
CA GLU A 130 8.85 2.81 2.00
C GLU A 130 8.84 2.46 3.51
N PRO A 131 9.98 1.99 4.04
CA PRO A 131 10.08 1.59 5.43
C PRO A 131 9.82 2.83 6.30
N ASP A 132 9.27 2.64 7.49
CA ASP A 132 8.93 3.74 8.40
C ASP A 132 10.18 4.31 9.10
N VAL A 133 11.16 4.72 8.29
CA VAL A 133 12.43 5.29 8.71
C VAL A 133 12.28 6.81 8.58
N PHE A 134 12.10 7.50 9.70
CA PHE A 134 12.12 8.97 9.78
C PHE A 134 13.42 9.49 9.15
N PRO A 135 13.36 10.39 8.14
CA PRO A 135 13.18 11.81 8.48
C PRO A 135 12.35 12.65 7.48
N LYS A 136 11.77 13.74 8.00
CA LYS A 136 10.94 14.80 7.36
C LYS A 136 9.50 14.41 6.99
N GLU A 137 8.60 14.58 7.95
CA GLU A 137 7.16 14.54 7.73
C GLU A 137 6.68 15.82 7.01
N THR A 138 5.88 15.66 5.96
CA THR A 138 5.18 16.78 5.30
C THR A 138 3.69 16.67 5.64
N TYR A 139 3.13 17.72 6.24
CA TYR A 139 1.73 17.76 6.65
C TYR A 139 0.90 18.47 5.59
N LEU A 140 -0.18 17.83 5.13
CA LEU A 140 -1.24 18.52 4.42
C LEU A 140 -2.28 19.01 5.43
N LYS A 141 -2.17 20.28 5.83
CA LYS A 141 -3.24 20.98 6.55
C LYS A 141 -4.07 21.74 5.51
N GLY A 142 -5.36 21.39 5.41
CA GLY A 142 -6.36 22.10 4.61
C GLY A 142 -7.61 22.32 5.44
#